data_AF-A0A1Q7TCA0-F1
#
_entry.id   AF-A0A1Q7TCA0-F1
#
_cell.length_a   1.000
_cell.length_b   1.000
_cell.length_c   1.000
_cell.angle_alpha   90.00
_cell.angle_beta   90.00
_cell.angle_gamma   90.00
#
_symmetry.space_group_name_H-M   'P 1'
#
loop_
_entity.id
_entity.type
_entity.pdbx_description
1 polymer ?
#
loop_
_entity_poly.entity_id
_entity_poly.type
_entity_poly.pdbx_seq_one_letter_code
_entity_poly.pdbx_strand_id
1 'polypeptide(L)'
;MTMAGYSGTPLPQKLGIKPGLTVVTINTPANYRRLLGAIPEGVTFSDYLKPDSSFVHVFINKRSELEKQLAILREKIADTGPVWVSWPKRSSGVSTDVTEDVVRAVALPLGFVDVKVCAIDETWSGLKLMVRRENRK
;
A
#
# COMPACT_ATOMS: atom_id res chain seq x y z
N MET A 1 -12.83 -5.37 -28.25
CA MET A 1 -12.77 -6.32 -27.13
C MET A 1 -12.70 -5.52 -25.84
N THR A 2 -13.85 -5.33 -25.19
CA THR A 2 -14.00 -4.59 -23.92
C THR A 2 -13.62 -5.52 -22.77
N MET A 3 -12.42 -5.36 -22.23
CA MET A 3 -11.94 -6.14 -21.10
C MET A 3 -12.68 -5.74 -19.81
N ALA A 4 -13.24 -6.75 -19.14
CA ALA A 4 -14.06 -6.63 -17.95
C ALA A 4 -13.27 -6.07 -16.74
N GLY A 5 -13.92 -5.18 -15.97
CA GLY A 5 -13.76 -5.14 -14.52
C GLY A 5 -12.83 -4.10 -13.87
N TYR A 6 -12.16 -3.22 -14.60
CA TYR A 6 -11.38 -2.14 -13.97
C TYR A 6 -12.13 -0.82 -14.06
N SER A 7 -12.52 -0.24 -12.92
CA SER A 7 -13.01 1.13 -12.89
C SER A 7 -12.02 1.99 -13.69
N GLY A 8 -12.49 2.78 -14.67
CA GLY A 8 -11.66 3.62 -15.54
C GLY A 8 -10.84 4.68 -14.79
N THR A 9 -10.95 4.71 -13.47
CA THR A 9 -10.14 5.49 -12.54
C THR A 9 -8.67 5.06 -12.62
N PRO A 10 -7.74 5.98 -12.96
CA PRO A 10 -6.31 5.71 -12.94
C PRO A 10 -5.82 5.19 -11.58
N LEU A 11 -4.80 4.33 -11.57
CA LEU A 11 -4.25 3.74 -10.35
C LEU A 11 -3.81 4.78 -9.30
N PRO A 12 -3.14 5.91 -9.65
CA PRO A 12 -2.79 6.93 -8.67
C PRO A 12 -4.01 7.51 -7.93
N GLN A 13 -5.12 7.71 -8.64
CA GLN A 13 -6.36 8.18 -8.04
C GLN A 13 -7.02 7.10 -7.17
N LYS A 14 -6.95 5.82 -7.57
CA LYS A 14 -7.42 4.70 -6.73
C LYS A 14 -6.65 4.61 -5.41
N LEU A 15 -5.34 4.84 -5.47
CA LEU A 15 -4.42 4.84 -4.32
C LEU A 15 -4.53 6.11 -3.47
N GLY A 16 -5.07 7.19 -4.03
CA GLY A 16 -5.18 8.49 -3.37
C GLY A 16 -3.87 9.28 -3.39
N ILE A 17 -3.01 9.05 -4.39
CA ILE A 17 -1.82 9.86 -4.64
C ILE A 17 -2.27 11.24 -5.15
N LYS A 18 -1.83 12.29 -4.47
CA LYS A 18 -2.17 13.69 -4.76
C LYS A 18 -0.94 14.44 -5.30
N PRO A 19 -1.12 15.57 -6.02
CA PRO A 19 -0.01 16.43 -6.40
C PRO A 19 0.87 16.81 -5.21
N GLY A 20 2.18 16.94 -5.45
CA GLY A 20 3.17 17.33 -4.44
C GLY A 20 3.48 16.29 -3.36
N LEU A 21 2.88 15.09 -3.43
CA LEU A 21 3.07 14.05 -2.42
C LEU A 21 4.42 13.33 -2.58
N THR A 22 5.09 13.02 -1.47
CA THR A 22 6.18 12.04 -1.47
C THR A 22 5.63 10.65 -1.16
N VAL A 23 5.77 9.73 -2.11
CA VAL A 23 5.35 8.32 -1.94
C VAL A 23 6.57 7.49 -1.54
N VAL A 24 6.59 7.01 -0.29
CA VAL A 24 7.61 6.06 0.16
C VAL A 24 7.22 4.67 -0.34
N THR A 25 8.13 3.99 -1.02
CA THR A 25 7.92 2.64 -1.54
C THR A 25 8.86 1.65 -0.89
N ILE A 26 8.33 0.52 -0.42
CA ILE A 26 9.11 -0.57 0.17
C ILE A 26 8.88 -1.84 -0.65
N ASN A 27 9.96 -2.50 -1.08
CA ASN A 27 9.96 -3.74 -1.88
C ASN A 27 9.14 -3.66 -3.18
N THR A 28 9.04 -2.46 -3.77
CA THR A 28 8.19 -2.23 -4.93
C THR A 28 8.64 -3.00 -6.18
N PRO A 29 7.71 -3.51 -7.02
CA PRO A 29 8.09 -4.19 -8.25
C PRO A 29 8.75 -3.21 -9.23
N ALA A 30 9.68 -3.71 -10.05
CA ALA A 30 10.47 -2.88 -10.97
C ALA A 30 9.61 -2.06 -11.96
N ASN A 31 8.42 -2.55 -12.30
CA ASN A 31 7.48 -1.89 -13.20
C ASN A 31 6.50 -0.93 -12.49
N TYR A 32 6.62 -0.69 -11.17
CA TYR A 32 5.63 0.08 -10.40
C TYR A 32 5.34 1.48 -10.98
N ARG A 33 6.38 2.20 -11.40
CA ARG A 33 6.23 3.51 -12.08
C ARG A 33 5.37 3.42 -13.33
N ARG A 34 5.57 2.37 -14.14
CA ARG A 34 4.79 2.11 -15.35
C ARG A 34 3.34 1.73 -14.99
N LEU A 35 3.13 0.95 -13.93
CA LEU A 35 1.79 0.58 -13.44
C LEU A 35 0.97 1.81 -13.00
N LEU A 36 1.63 2.80 -12.38
CA LEU A 36 0.97 4.05 -11.99
C LEU A 36 0.51 4.89 -13.20
N GLY A 37 1.15 4.75 -14.37
CA GLY A 37 0.81 5.54 -15.55
C GLY A 37 1.10 7.03 -15.33
N ALA A 38 0.13 7.90 -15.66
CA ALA A 38 0.27 9.35 -15.48
C ALA A 38 0.27 9.72 -13.98
N ILE A 39 1.42 10.18 -13.50
CA ILE A 39 1.63 10.56 -12.10
C ILE A 39 1.23 12.04 -11.93
N PRO A 40 0.50 12.41 -10.86
CA PRO A 40 0.20 13.81 -10.57
C PRO A 40 1.46 14.67 -10.46
N GLU A 41 1.34 15.95 -10.80
CA GLU A 41 2.45 16.91 -10.77
C GLU A 41 3.10 17.00 -9.38
N GLY A 42 4.43 17.13 -9.34
CA GLY A 42 5.19 17.33 -8.10
C GLY A 42 5.26 16.10 -7.20
N VAL A 43 4.70 14.95 -7.61
CA VAL A 43 4.88 13.70 -6.86
C VAL A 43 6.32 13.23 -6.94
N THR A 44 6.92 12.99 -5.79
CA THR A 44 8.25 12.39 -5.66
C THR A 44 8.15 11.02 -5.03
N PHE A 45 9.24 10.27 -5.10
CA PHE A 45 9.29 8.93 -4.54
C PHE A 45 10.60 8.71 -3.83
N SER A 46 10.52 7.92 -2.77
CA SER A 46 11.63 7.60 -1.88
C SER A 46 11.55 6.13 -1.50
N ASP A 47 12.68 5.46 -1.38
CA ASP A 47 12.80 4.17 -0.70
C ASP A 47 13.15 4.33 0.79
N TYR A 48 13.41 5.56 1.22
CA TYR A 48 13.75 5.90 2.60
C TYR A 48 12.52 6.32 3.41
N LEU A 49 12.27 5.62 4.51
CA LEU A 49 11.19 5.90 5.46
C LEU A 49 11.64 6.93 6.51
N LYS A 50 11.07 8.13 6.45
CA LYS A 50 11.30 9.22 7.40
C LYS A 50 10.21 9.28 8.48
N PRO A 51 10.48 9.85 9.66
CA PRO A 51 9.41 10.27 10.58
C PRO A 51 8.38 11.13 9.85
N ASP A 52 7.11 10.97 10.24
CA ASP A 52 5.95 11.66 9.67
C ASP A 52 5.78 11.48 8.16
N SER A 53 6.23 10.33 7.62
CA SER A 53 5.95 9.97 6.23
C SER A 53 4.44 9.98 5.98
N SER A 54 4.01 10.70 4.96
CA SER A 54 2.58 10.97 4.72
C SER A 54 1.93 10.00 3.75
N PHE A 55 2.69 9.12 3.08
CA PHE A 55 2.17 8.05 2.25
C PHE A 55 3.23 6.96 2.08
N VAL A 56 2.87 5.72 2.42
CA VAL A 56 3.74 4.55 2.24
C VAL A 56 3.02 3.48 1.44
N HIS A 57 3.71 2.88 0.48
CA HIS A 57 3.24 1.70 -0.25
C HIS A 57 4.26 0.56 -0.14
N VAL A 58 3.84 -0.53 0.49
CA VAL A 58 4.67 -1.68 0.80
C VAL A 58 4.19 -2.88 0.00
N PHE A 59 5.12 -3.64 -0.58
CA PHE A 59 4.83 -4.87 -1.32
C PHE A 59 5.48 -6.06 -0.61
N ILE A 60 4.68 -7.02 -0.14
CA ILE A 60 5.16 -8.13 0.70
C ILE A 60 4.46 -9.43 0.30
N ASN A 61 5.21 -10.53 0.31
CA ASN A 61 4.68 -11.87 0.09
C ASN A 61 4.87 -12.81 1.29
N LYS A 62 5.50 -12.36 2.38
CA LYS A 62 5.74 -13.12 3.60
C LYS A 62 5.16 -12.44 4.84
N ARG A 63 4.37 -13.17 5.62
CA ARG A 63 3.75 -12.69 6.86
C ARG A 63 4.77 -12.19 7.88
N SER A 64 5.89 -12.91 8.03
CA SER A 64 6.95 -12.51 8.98
C SER A 64 7.62 -11.19 8.61
N GLU A 65 7.67 -10.84 7.33
CA GLU A 65 8.14 -9.52 6.88
C GLU A 65 7.06 -8.45 7.09
N LEU A 66 5.79 -8.79 6.84
CA LEU A 66 4.66 -7.91 7.08
C LEU A 66 4.59 -7.45 8.55
N GLU A 67 4.74 -8.38 9.49
CA GLU A 67 4.75 -8.09 10.93
C GLU A 67 5.85 -7.07 11.30
N LYS A 68 7.06 -7.28 10.78
CA LYS A 68 8.19 -6.37 11.01
C LYS A 68 7.94 -4.98 10.40
N GLN A 69 7.49 -4.94 9.16
CA GLN A 69 7.30 -3.69 8.44
C GLN A 69 6.15 -2.85 9.04
N LEU A 70 5.02 -3.48 9.38
CA LEU A 70 3.90 -2.75 9.98
C LEU A 70 4.24 -2.22 11.38
N ALA A 71 5.03 -2.94 12.18
CA ALA A 71 5.52 -2.43 13.46
C ALA A 71 6.38 -1.16 13.27
N ILE A 72 7.35 -1.17 12.35
CA ILE A 72 8.19 -0.01 12.04
C ILE A 72 7.34 1.16 11.51
N LEU A 73 6.39 0.88 10.62
CA LEU A 73 5.52 1.91 10.05
C LEU A 73 4.63 2.56 11.09
N ARG A 74 4.14 1.79 12.06
CA ARG A 74 3.31 2.33 13.14
C ARG A 74 4.00 3.43 13.94
N GLU A 75 5.32 3.34 14.09
CA GLU A 75 6.13 4.32 14.82
C GLU A 75 6.46 5.56 13.98
N LYS A 76 6.63 5.39 12.67
CA LYS A 76 7.18 6.42 11.78
C LYS A 76 6.18 7.13 10.88
N ILE A 77 5.01 6.54 10.63
CA ILE A 77 4.03 7.16 9.73
C ILE A 77 3.32 8.32 10.42
N ALA A 78 2.99 9.36 9.65
CA ALA A 78 2.09 10.40 10.13
C ALA A 78 0.73 9.80 10.46
N ASP A 79 0.03 10.33 11.46
CA ASP A 79 -1.26 9.83 11.93
C ASP A 79 -2.37 9.82 10.86
N THR A 80 -2.24 10.70 9.87
CA THR A 80 -3.14 10.80 8.71
C THR A 80 -2.55 10.19 7.44
N GLY A 81 -1.34 9.62 7.52
CA GLY A 81 -0.65 8.99 6.42
C GLY A 81 -1.21 7.60 6.11
N PRO A 82 -1.70 7.35 4.88
CA PRO A 82 -2.06 5.99 4.49
C PRO A 82 -0.86 5.07 4.35
N VAL A 83 -1.02 3.84 4.82
CA VAL A 83 -0.19 2.70 4.42
C VAL A 83 -0.98 1.87 3.42
N TRP A 84 -0.45 1.69 2.22
CA TRP A 84 -0.90 0.65 1.32
C TRP A 84 -0.03 -0.59 1.51
N VAL A 85 -0.65 -1.72 1.82
CA VAL A 85 0.01 -3.03 1.84
C VAL A 85 -0.47 -3.82 0.64
N SER A 86 0.46 -4.24 -0.21
CA SER A 86 0.17 -5.03 -1.39
C SER A 86 0.81 -6.41 -1.32
N TRP A 87 0.05 -7.43 -1.68
CA TRP A 87 0.49 -8.83 -1.69
C TRP A 87 0.11 -9.51 -3.02
N PRO A 88 0.83 -10.56 -3.43
CA PRO A 88 0.49 -11.26 -4.66
C PRO A 88 -0.86 -11.96 -4.54
N LYS A 89 -1.68 -11.89 -5.58
CA LYS A 89 -2.90 -12.67 -5.69
C LYS A 89 -2.56 -14.15 -5.78
N ARG A 90 -3.42 -15.01 -5.23
CA ARG A 90 -3.27 -16.47 -5.38
C ARG A 90 -3.19 -16.92 -6.85
N SER A 91 -3.88 -16.21 -7.75
CA SER A 91 -3.87 -16.49 -9.19
C SER A 91 -2.63 -16.01 -9.95
N SER A 92 -1.73 -15.26 -9.30
CA SER A 92 -0.56 -14.66 -9.96
C SER A 92 0.58 -15.65 -10.23
N GLY A 93 0.54 -16.84 -9.62
CA GLY A 93 1.65 -17.80 -9.65
C GLY A 93 2.83 -17.44 -8.74
N VAL A 94 2.81 -16.27 -8.08
CA VAL A 94 3.84 -15.88 -7.10
C VAL A 94 3.50 -16.50 -5.74
N SER A 95 4.45 -17.24 -5.17
CA SER A 95 4.29 -17.83 -3.84
C SER A 95 4.14 -16.74 -2.77
N THR A 96 3.13 -16.88 -1.92
CA THR A 96 2.88 -15.99 -0.79
C THR A 96 2.08 -16.70 0.30
N ASP A 97 2.36 -16.36 1.56
CA ASP A 97 1.52 -16.72 2.72
C ASP A 97 0.65 -15.54 3.19
N VAL A 98 0.63 -14.43 2.45
CA VAL A 98 -0.12 -13.21 2.77
C VAL A 98 -1.44 -13.21 2.01
N THR A 99 -2.51 -12.95 2.76
CA THR A 99 -3.86 -12.70 2.25
C THR A 99 -4.39 -11.41 2.87
N GLU A 100 -5.55 -10.94 2.40
CA GLU A 100 -6.24 -9.80 3.03
C GLU A 100 -6.46 -10.01 4.53
N ASP A 101 -6.88 -11.22 4.92
CA ASP A 101 -7.11 -11.58 6.33
C ASP A 101 -5.82 -11.56 7.14
N VAL A 102 -4.69 -12.02 6.57
CA VAL A 102 -3.38 -11.93 7.23
C VAL A 102 -2.99 -10.47 7.41
N VAL A 103 -3.21 -9.61 6.42
CA VAL A 103 -2.93 -8.17 6.55
C VAL A 103 -3.76 -7.55 7.66
N ARG A 104 -5.07 -7.80 7.71
CA ARG A 104 -5.93 -7.30 8.79
C ARG A 104 -5.50 -7.82 10.16
N ALA A 105 -5.22 -9.11 10.27
CA ALA A 105 -4.85 -9.76 11.53
C ALA A 105 -3.55 -9.19 12.12
N VAL A 106 -2.58 -8.82 11.28
CA VAL A 106 -1.33 -8.18 11.72
C VAL A 106 -1.52 -6.68 11.99
N ALA A 107 -2.29 -5.99 11.16
CA ALA A 107 -2.47 -4.54 11.25
C ALA A 107 -3.32 -4.10 12.45
N LEU A 108 -4.40 -4.82 12.75
CA LEU A 108 -5.38 -4.43 13.75
C LEU A 108 -4.79 -4.29 15.18
N PRO A 109 -3.98 -5.25 15.69
CA PRO A 109 -3.37 -5.12 17.01
C PRO A 109 -2.38 -3.96 17.13
N LEU A 110 -1.79 -3.52 16.01
CA LEU A 110 -0.88 -2.37 15.97
C LEU A 110 -1.63 -1.02 15.97
N GLY A 111 -2.97 -1.05 15.97
CA GLY A 111 -3.79 0.15 15.98
C GLY A 111 -4.03 0.74 14.60
N PHE A 112 -3.84 -0.03 13.53
CA PHE A 112 -4.34 0.31 12.20
C PHE A 112 -5.80 -0.13 12.04
N VAL A 113 -6.48 0.48 11.06
CA VAL A 113 -7.78 0.05 10.54
C VAL A 113 -7.73 -0.02 9.03
N ASP A 114 -8.41 -1.00 8.45
CA ASP A 114 -8.58 -1.08 7.01
C ASP A 114 -9.65 -0.11 6.50
N VAL A 115 -9.44 0.37 5.28
CA VAL A 115 -10.30 1.39 4.67
C VAL A 115 -10.85 0.92 3.34
N LYS A 116 -9.98 0.39 2.48
CA LYS A 116 -10.33 0.03 1.11
C LYS A 116 -9.36 -0.98 0.56
N VAL A 117 -9.89 -2.00 -0.12
CA VAL A 117 -9.11 -2.92 -0.97
C VAL A 117 -9.22 -2.52 -2.44
N CYS A 118 -8.16 -2.73 -3.22
CA CYS A 118 -8.22 -2.66 -4.68
C CYS A 118 -7.17 -3.59 -5.34
N ALA A 119 -7.37 -3.91 -6.61
CA ALA A 119 -6.31 -4.49 -7.43
C ALA A 119 -5.34 -3.39 -7.86
N ILE A 120 -4.04 -3.64 -7.68
CA ILE A 120 -2.97 -2.78 -8.18
C ILE A 120 -2.73 -3.08 -9.67
N ASP A 121 -2.61 -4.36 -9.99
CA ASP A 121 -2.51 -4.91 -11.33
C ASP A 121 -3.03 -6.36 -11.32
N GLU A 122 -2.67 -7.17 -12.32
CA GLU A 122 -3.02 -8.59 -12.40
C GLU A 122 -2.34 -9.45 -11.32
N THR A 123 -1.17 -9.03 -10.84
CA THR A 123 -0.35 -9.75 -9.87
C THR A 123 -0.70 -9.38 -8.43
N TRP A 124 -0.94 -8.10 -8.14
CA TRP A 124 -0.98 -7.57 -6.78
C TRP A 124 -2.38 -7.09 -6.39
N SER A 125 -2.83 -7.52 -5.21
CA SER A 125 -3.92 -6.87 -4.46
C SER A 125 -3.32 -5.89 -3.47
N GLY A 126 -4.05 -4.82 -3.13
CA GLY A 126 -3.63 -3.82 -2.16
C GLY A 126 -4.74 -3.48 -1.16
N LEU A 127 -4.38 -3.34 0.11
CA LEU A 127 -5.25 -2.87 1.19
C LEU A 127 -4.72 -1.55 1.75
N LYS A 128 -5.59 -0.55 1.78
CA LYS A 128 -5.32 0.72 2.45
C LYS A 128 -5.60 0.59 3.94
N LEU A 129 -4.58 0.88 4.74
CA LEU A 129 -4.62 1.00 6.18
C LEU A 129 -4.44 2.47 6.59
N MET A 130 -5.06 2.83 7.71
CA MET A 130 -4.87 4.12 8.38
C MET A 130 -4.63 3.90 9.86
N VAL A 131 -3.87 4.77 10.52
CA VAL A 131 -3.83 4.78 11.99
C VAL A 131 -5.23 5.09 12.51
N ARG A 132 -5.72 4.26 13.42
CA ARG A 132 -7.05 4.39 14.00
C ARG A 132 -7.16 5.72 14.74
N ARG A 133 -8.32 6.39 14.62
CA ARG A 133 -8.49 7.79 15.08
C ARG A 133 -8.15 7.98 16.55
N GLU A 134 -8.56 7.06 17.43
CA GLU A 134 -8.25 7.15 18.87
C GLU A 134 -6.78 6.88 19.22
N ASN A 135 -5.99 6.35 18.28
CA ASN A 135 -4.58 5.99 18.48
C ASN A 135 -3.60 7.00 17.85
N ARG A 136 -4.11 8.12 17.35
CA ARG A 136 -3.33 9.21 16.77
C ARG A 136 -2.76 10.09 17.89
N LYS A 137 -1.58 10.67 17.66
CA LYS A 137 -0.88 11.55 18.60
C LYS A 137 -1.50 12.94 18.62
#